data_AF-A0AA35R0B3-F1
#
_entry.id   AF-A0AA35R0B3-F1
#
_cell.length_a   1.000
_cell.length_b   1.000
_cell.length_c   1.000
_cell.angle_alpha   90.00
_cell.angle_beta   90.00
_cell.angle_gamma   90.00
#
_symmetry.space_group_name_H-M   'P 1'
#
loop_
_entity.id
_entity.type
_entity.pdbx_description
1 polymer ?
#
loop_
_entity_poly.entity_id
_entity_poly.type
_entity_poly.pdbx_seq_one_letter_code
_entity_poly.pdbx_strand_id
1 'polypeptide(L)'
;MLSSLVFSCSTSQQGRGVIVQSFKSVNDYIKKVKKVDDIIRECGMMLDGLDALLTYPLVGEMVAEGMDSEVLQATQQQGDLFETSAMFSGLLGSSLLILKPNPLVLALEKYSCFRTLPNFPDVRTSDAESCFALLQQGLHRCQKLVTTALLKVLRSPKRSSAVGWMAAVVSLNEGRTGPRFKRGEGVAGACSDGYMVNFCAVILELCKPFFTGSPSGPKLSLISPDYPSSPFSRLDLHGEPCFAQTIISAEERLKTGPARFSPDGSPFKFVCECFYVAQRALHVGLIPALNSFTTILSDLSKEIAAEVPDRNEKLLKELNALYLLTGTCCLLDPQLVQEASQFYITQSVWIIHILEKCSQEGGTREAVEERQRKVMSGLPEFCVRDMTVWFRVVVLMRPILLQGLQVCRSPGT
;
A
#
# COMPACT_ATOMS: atom_id res chain seq x y z
N MET A 1 -6.02 14.35 33.83
CA MET A 1 -4.78 15.09 33.47
C MET A 1 -4.56 15.12 31.96
N LEU A 2 -4.36 13.98 31.28
CA LEU A 2 -4.18 13.91 29.82
C LEU A 2 -5.29 14.58 28.99
N SER A 3 -6.57 14.39 29.35
CA SER A 3 -7.68 15.07 28.65
C SER A 3 -7.61 16.61 28.73
N SER A 4 -7.13 17.15 29.85
CA SER A 4 -6.97 18.60 30.03
C SER A 4 -5.78 19.13 29.22
N LEU A 5 -4.72 18.31 29.10
CA LEU A 5 -3.56 18.63 28.28
C LEU A 5 -3.93 18.62 26.80
N VAL A 6 -4.62 17.58 26.31
CA VAL A 6 -5.09 17.50 24.92
C VAL A 6 -6.03 18.67 24.59
N PHE A 7 -6.91 19.03 25.52
CA PHE A 7 -7.77 20.21 25.35
C PHE A 7 -6.95 21.50 25.23
N SER A 8 -5.98 21.74 26.13
CA SER A 8 -5.09 22.91 26.04
C SER A 8 -4.25 22.92 24.76
N CYS A 9 -3.78 21.76 24.30
CA CYS A 9 -3.08 21.61 23.04
C CYS A 9 -3.98 21.95 21.85
N SER A 10 -5.27 21.57 21.89
CA SER A 10 -6.22 21.83 20.80
C SER A 10 -6.54 23.31 20.59
N THR A 11 -6.46 24.11 21.65
CA THR A 11 -6.85 25.53 21.64
C THR A 11 -5.76 26.45 21.09
N SER A 12 -4.53 25.97 20.91
CA SER A 12 -3.41 26.77 20.39
C SER A 12 -2.75 26.12 19.17
N GLN A 13 -2.31 26.91 18.21
CA GLN A 13 -1.58 26.40 17.03
C GLN A 13 -0.30 25.65 17.42
N GLN A 14 0.42 26.15 18.43
CA GLN A 14 1.60 25.48 18.98
C GLN A 14 1.24 24.11 19.58
N GLY A 15 0.14 24.03 20.32
CA GLY A 15 -0.34 22.79 20.91
C GLY A 15 -0.79 21.75 19.88
N ARG A 16 -1.40 22.16 18.77
CA ARG A 16 -1.73 21.24 17.64
C ARG A 16 -0.48 20.68 16.99
N GLY A 17 0.57 21.51 16.87
CA GLY A 17 1.89 21.08 16.40
C GLY A 17 2.54 19.99 17.26
N VAL A 18 2.26 19.96 18.57
CA VAL A 18 2.82 18.94 19.49
C VAL A 18 2.38 17.52 19.13
N ILE A 19 1.12 17.33 18.69
CA ILE A 19 0.63 16.00 18.32
C ILE A 19 1.35 15.50 17.06
N VAL A 20 1.43 16.33 16.02
CA VAL A 20 2.19 16.04 14.80
C VAL A 20 3.65 15.74 15.13
N GLN A 21 4.25 16.53 16.03
CA GLN A 21 5.63 16.34 16.46
C GLN A 21 5.82 15.04 17.26
N SER A 22 4.81 14.60 18.02
CA SER A 22 4.87 13.33 18.76
C SER A 22 4.99 12.15 17.80
N PHE A 23 4.22 12.13 16.71
CA PHE A 23 4.36 11.12 15.65
C PHE A 23 5.77 11.15 15.04
N LYS A 24 6.29 12.34 14.72
CA LYS A 24 7.64 12.50 14.16
C LYS A 24 8.74 12.02 15.12
N SER A 25 8.63 12.33 16.41
CA SER A 25 9.59 11.87 17.41
C SER A 25 9.61 10.35 17.56
N VAL A 26 8.45 9.69 17.50
CA VAL A 26 8.40 8.22 17.48
C VAL A 26 9.02 7.66 16.21
N ASN A 27 8.79 8.29 15.04
CA ASN A 27 9.44 7.88 13.80
C ASN A 27 10.96 7.95 13.88
N ASP A 28 11.51 9.02 14.45
CA ASP A 28 12.96 9.19 14.61
C ASP A 28 13.56 8.12 15.51
N TYR A 29 12.80 7.64 16.49
CA TYR A 29 13.20 6.53 17.33
C TYR A 29 13.13 5.19 16.59
N ILE A 30 12.03 4.91 15.87
CA ILE A 30 11.88 3.70 15.05
C ILE A 30 13.03 3.58 14.03
N LYS A 31 13.40 4.68 13.36
CA LYS A 31 14.50 4.70 12.38
C LYS A 31 15.88 4.37 13.00
N LYS A 32 16.05 4.51 14.32
CA LYS A 32 17.29 4.18 15.04
C LYS A 32 17.33 2.73 15.49
N VAL A 33 16.21 2.01 15.47
CA VAL A 33 16.17 0.60 15.84
C VAL A 33 16.99 -0.20 14.83
N LYS A 34 18.02 -0.89 15.33
CA LYS A 34 18.97 -1.63 14.48
C LYS A 34 18.38 -2.92 13.93
N LYS A 35 17.42 -3.53 14.64
CA LYS A 35 16.81 -4.82 14.36
C LYS A 35 15.30 -4.67 14.28
N VAL A 36 14.69 -5.07 13.16
CA VAL A 36 13.24 -4.86 12.97
C VAL A 36 12.40 -5.63 14.00
N ASP A 37 12.89 -6.79 14.45
CA ASP A 37 12.32 -7.59 15.53
C ASP A 37 12.33 -6.89 16.89
N ASP A 38 13.19 -5.88 17.08
CA ASP A 38 13.28 -5.12 18.33
C ASP A 38 12.30 -3.95 18.39
N ILE A 39 11.55 -3.64 17.32
CA ILE A 39 10.60 -2.51 17.30
C ILE A 39 9.56 -2.65 18.42
N ILE A 40 9.01 -3.85 18.64
CA ILE A 40 8.02 -4.07 19.71
C ILE A 40 8.66 -3.83 21.08
N ARG A 41 9.89 -4.32 21.28
CA ARG A 41 10.60 -4.23 22.56
C ARG A 41 11.03 -2.79 22.87
N GLU A 42 11.58 -2.09 21.89
CA GLU A 42 12.21 -0.78 22.07
C GLU A 42 11.22 0.38 21.90
N CYS A 43 10.23 0.23 21.00
CA CYS A 43 9.27 1.30 20.69
C CYS A 43 7.90 1.06 21.32
N GLY A 44 7.65 -0.09 21.97
CA GLY A 44 6.32 -0.51 22.39
C GLY A 44 5.56 0.53 23.21
N MET A 45 6.17 1.07 24.26
CA MET A 45 5.53 2.08 25.11
C MET A 45 5.19 3.38 24.35
N MET A 46 6.03 3.77 23.40
CA MET A 46 5.78 4.96 22.57
C MET A 46 4.63 4.72 21.59
N LEU A 47 4.57 3.52 20.99
CA LEU A 47 3.47 3.12 20.12
C LEU A 47 2.14 3.07 20.89
N ASP A 48 2.15 2.56 22.13
CA ASP A 48 0.97 2.57 23.02
C ASP A 48 0.57 4.00 23.41
N GLY A 49 1.53 4.88 23.63
CA GLY A 49 1.29 6.30 23.87
C GLY A 49 0.59 6.99 22.69
N LEU A 50 1.03 6.72 21.45
CA LEU A 50 0.37 7.25 20.26
C LEU A 50 -1.03 6.66 20.07
N ASP A 51 -1.22 5.37 20.31
CA ASP A 51 -2.55 4.73 20.22
C ASP A 51 -3.51 5.34 21.25
N ALA A 52 -3.04 5.55 22.49
CA ALA A 52 -3.79 6.24 23.53
C ALA A 52 -4.14 7.68 23.14
N LEU A 53 -3.22 8.43 22.51
CA LEU A 53 -3.49 9.77 22.02
C LEU A 53 -4.61 9.77 20.95
N LEU A 54 -4.65 8.78 20.06
CA LEU A 54 -5.67 8.68 19.02
C LEU A 54 -7.08 8.41 19.56
N THR A 55 -7.20 7.97 20.82
CA THR A 55 -8.52 7.83 21.47
C THR A 55 -9.22 9.18 21.69
N TYR A 56 -8.46 10.28 21.87
CA TYR A 56 -9.04 11.59 22.15
C TYR A 56 -9.74 12.21 20.92
N PRO A 57 -10.94 12.79 21.06
CA PRO A 57 -11.73 13.30 19.92
C PRO A 57 -10.99 14.34 19.07
N LEU A 58 -10.34 15.31 19.72
CA LEU A 58 -9.70 16.46 19.05
C LEU A 58 -8.43 16.10 18.28
N VAL A 59 -7.81 14.96 18.57
CA VAL A 59 -6.58 14.52 17.90
C VAL A 59 -6.80 14.26 16.41
N GLY A 60 -8.00 13.82 16.02
CA GLY A 60 -8.32 13.62 14.60
C GLY A 60 -8.21 14.89 13.76
N GLU A 61 -8.59 16.04 14.31
CA GLU A 61 -8.47 17.32 13.59
C GLU A 61 -7.01 17.77 13.46
N MET A 62 -6.19 17.57 14.51
CA MET A 62 -4.77 17.92 14.47
C MET A 62 -3.98 17.04 13.49
N VAL A 63 -4.29 15.74 13.45
CA VAL A 63 -3.71 14.83 12.46
C VAL A 63 -4.12 15.24 11.05
N ALA A 64 -5.38 15.66 10.85
CA ALA A 64 -5.83 16.16 9.55
C ALA A 64 -5.09 17.43 9.10
N GLU A 65 -4.84 18.38 10.01
CA GLU A 65 -4.03 19.57 9.71
C GLU A 65 -2.59 19.19 9.32
N GLY A 66 -2.00 18.20 10.00
CA GLY A 66 -0.69 17.66 9.63
C GLY A 66 -0.69 17.04 8.23
N MET A 67 -1.73 16.28 7.88
CA MET A 67 -1.91 15.70 6.55
C MET A 67 -2.01 16.77 5.46
N ASP A 68 -2.81 17.82 5.68
CA ASP A 68 -2.96 18.93 4.72
C ASP A 68 -1.61 19.64 4.51
N SER A 69 -0.83 19.85 5.58
CA SER A 69 0.50 20.44 5.50
C SER A 69 1.49 19.58 4.71
N GLU A 70 1.45 18.26 4.90
CA GLU A 70 2.31 17.33 4.16
C GLU A 70 1.96 17.29 2.68
N VAL A 71 0.67 17.28 2.31
CA VAL A 71 0.25 17.33 0.92
C VAL A 71 0.79 18.58 0.22
N LEU A 72 0.78 19.74 0.90
CA LEU A 72 1.36 20.97 0.36
C LEU A 72 2.88 20.84 0.16
N GLN A 73 3.60 20.36 1.17
CA GLN A 73 5.07 20.21 1.13
C GLN A 73 5.53 19.16 0.09
N ALA A 74 4.76 18.09 -0.08
CA ALA A 74 5.10 16.97 -0.96
C ALA A 74 5.11 17.39 -2.44
N THR A 75 4.50 18.52 -2.80
CA THR A 75 4.58 19.02 -4.18
C THR A 75 5.99 19.40 -4.63
N GLN A 76 6.87 19.76 -3.69
CA GLN A 76 8.27 20.06 -3.96
C GLN A 76 9.17 18.84 -3.80
N GLN A 77 8.90 18.02 -2.79
CA GLN A 77 9.75 16.88 -2.38
C GLN A 77 9.26 15.52 -2.91
N GLN A 78 8.13 15.47 -3.61
CA GLN A 78 7.52 14.25 -4.14
C GLN A 78 7.35 13.16 -3.06
N GLY A 79 7.61 11.89 -3.40
CA GLY A 79 7.59 10.76 -2.47
C GLY A 79 8.60 10.86 -1.34
N ASP A 80 9.73 11.56 -1.51
CA ASP A 80 10.78 11.64 -0.49
C ASP A 80 10.29 12.30 0.80
N LEU A 81 9.32 13.22 0.73
CA LEU A 81 8.70 13.79 1.93
C LEU A 81 8.10 12.67 2.79
N PHE A 82 7.34 11.78 2.17
CA PHE A 82 6.62 10.72 2.86
C PHE A 82 7.56 9.67 3.46
N GLU A 83 8.65 9.36 2.74
CA GLU A 83 9.70 8.44 3.19
C GLU A 83 10.48 9.00 4.40
N THR A 84 10.77 10.31 4.40
CA THR A 84 11.77 10.88 5.31
C THR A 84 11.21 11.72 6.45
N SER A 85 10.15 12.50 6.19
CA SER A 85 9.81 13.65 7.04
C SER A 85 8.34 13.70 7.48
N ALA A 86 7.47 12.93 6.81
CA ALA A 86 6.06 12.84 7.15
C ALA A 86 5.81 12.18 8.52
N MET A 87 4.63 12.45 9.09
CA MET A 87 4.12 11.93 10.37
C MET A 87 4.13 10.41 10.44
N PHE A 88 4.00 9.72 9.31
CA PHE A 88 4.01 8.25 9.28
C PHE A 88 5.26 7.67 8.62
N SER A 89 6.30 8.49 8.38
CA SER A 89 7.52 8.08 7.68
C SER A 89 8.23 6.90 8.33
N GLY A 90 8.46 6.94 9.64
CA GLY A 90 9.12 5.84 10.37
C GLY A 90 8.25 4.59 10.49
N LEU A 91 6.95 4.77 10.72
CA LEU A 91 5.98 3.67 10.81
C LEU A 91 5.86 2.89 9.49
N LEU A 92 5.72 3.60 8.36
CA LEU A 92 5.57 2.99 7.05
C LEU A 92 6.92 2.61 6.44
N GLY A 93 8.00 3.36 6.70
CA GLY A 93 9.35 3.05 6.20
C GLY A 93 10.03 1.86 6.88
N SER A 94 9.48 1.35 7.99
CA SER A 94 10.01 0.16 8.64
C SER A 94 9.73 -1.10 7.80
N SER A 95 10.74 -1.62 7.13
CA SER A 95 10.62 -2.82 6.28
C SER A 95 11.94 -3.57 6.17
N LEU A 96 11.89 -4.85 5.83
CA LEU A 96 13.07 -5.70 5.57
C LEU A 96 13.35 -5.86 4.07
N LEU A 97 12.53 -5.29 3.19
CA LEU A 97 12.72 -5.43 1.76
C LEU A 97 14.07 -4.87 1.32
N ILE A 98 14.86 -5.75 0.72
CA ILE A 98 16.14 -5.40 0.12
C ILE A 98 15.86 -4.83 -1.26
N LEU A 99 16.29 -3.58 -1.48
CA LEU A 99 16.21 -2.97 -2.80
C LEU A 99 17.20 -3.65 -3.76
N LYS A 100 18.49 -3.65 -3.41
CA LYS A 100 19.57 -4.25 -4.22
C LYS A 100 20.35 -5.29 -3.41
N PRO A 101 20.28 -6.59 -3.73
CA PRO A 101 21.15 -7.56 -3.10
C PRO A 101 22.60 -7.27 -3.48
N ASN A 102 23.46 -7.15 -2.47
CA ASN A 102 24.89 -6.99 -2.63
C ASN A 102 25.58 -7.47 -1.34
N PRO A 103 26.88 -7.81 -1.37
CA PRO A 103 27.56 -8.42 -0.21
C PRO A 103 27.51 -7.59 1.08
N LEU A 104 27.39 -6.26 0.98
CA LEU A 104 27.31 -5.39 2.16
C LEU A 104 26.00 -5.60 2.94
N VAL A 105 24.92 -6.06 2.29
CA VAL A 105 23.66 -6.32 3.00
C VAL A 105 23.80 -7.46 4.01
N LEU A 106 24.68 -8.44 3.76
CA LEU A 106 24.93 -9.54 4.69
C LEU A 106 25.61 -9.06 5.98
N ALA A 107 26.27 -7.90 5.97
CA ALA A 107 26.90 -7.33 7.16
C ALA A 107 25.93 -6.48 8.00
N LEU A 108 24.74 -6.15 7.48
CA LEU A 108 23.81 -5.27 8.18
C LEU A 108 23.14 -5.99 9.35
N GLU A 109 23.15 -5.34 10.51
CA GLU A 109 22.55 -5.86 11.75
C GLU A 109 21.04 -6.07 11.62
N LYS A 110 20.39 -5.26 10.78
CA LYS A 110 18.96 -5.32 10.46
C LYS A 110 18.51 -6.68 9.92
N TYR A 111 19.42 -7.43 9.31
CA TYR A 111 19.16 -8.75 8.73
C TYR A 111 19.77 -9.89 9.56
N SER A 112 20.34 -9.58 10.73
CA SER A 112 20.98 -10.59 11.60
C SER A 112 20.02 -11.72 11.98
N CYS A 113 18.74 -11.41 12.25
CA CYS A 113 17.71 -12.38 12.62
C CYS A 113 17.58 -13.55 11.63
N PHE A 114 17.73 -13.30 10.32
CA PHE A 114 17.71 -14.35 9.29
C PHE A 114 19.03 -15.12 9.20
N ARG A 115 20.15 -14.41 9.30
CA ARG A 115 21.49 -15.01 9.19
C ARG A 115 21.85 -15.90 10.37
N THR A 116 21.22 -15.66 11.54
CA THR A 116 21.40 -16.48 12.73
C THR A 116 20.45 -17.66 12.81
N LEU A 117 19.58 -17.87 11.81
CA LEU A 117 18.70 -19.03 11.78
C LEU A 117 19.50 -20.34 11.62
N PRO A 118 19.02 -21.45 12.22
CA PRO A 118 19.65 -22.75 12.04
C PRO A 118 19.77 -23.11 10.56
N ASN A 119 20.96 -23.58 10.17
CA ASN A 119 21.31 -24.01 8.81
C ASN A 119 21.30 -22.93 7.73
N PHE A 120 21.32 -21.63 8.06
CA PHE A 120 21.51 -20.60 7.04
C PHE A 120 22.77 -20.87 6.18
N PRO A 121 22.68 -20.84 4.83
CA PRO A 121 21.57 -20.35 3.98
C PRO A 121 20.41 -21.34 3.71
N ASP A 122 20.55 -22.62 4.04
CA ASP A 122 19.56 -23.70 3.85
C ASP A 122 18.57 -23.79 5.02
N VAL A 123 17.89 -22.68 5.30
CA VAL A 123 16.98 -22.52 6.43
C VAL A 123 15.75 -23.42 6.29
N ARG A 124 15.35 -24.11 7.37
CA ARG A 124 14.12 -24.90 7.40
C ARG A 124 12.89 -24.00 7.39
N THR A 125 11.83 -24.44 6.73
CA THR A 125 10.57 -23.68 6.64
C THR A 125 10.01 -23.28 8.01
N SER A 126 10.01 -24.19 8.99
CA SER A 126 9.50 -23.91 10.34
C SER A 126 10.30 -22.82 11.08
N ASP A 127 11.61 -22.79 10.88
CA ASP A 127 12.49 -21.81 11.52
C ASP A 127 12.27 -20.43 10.90
N ALA A 128 12.16 -20.37 9.57
CA ALA A 128 11.80 -19.16 8.84
C ALA A 128 10.42 -18.62 9.26
N GLU A 129 9.41 -19.48 9.36
CA GLU A 129 8.05 -19.07 9.72
C GLU A 129 7.94 -18.52 11.15
N SER A 130 8.66 -19.12 12.09
CA SER A 130 8.74 -18.61 13.46
C SER A 130 9.37 -17.21 13.49
N CYS A 131 10.42 -17.00 12.69
CA CYS A 131 11.06 -15.69 12.54
C CYS A 131 10.14 -14.66 11.87
N PHE A 132 9.44 -15.06 10.80
CA PHE A 132 8.48 -14.21 10.09
C PHE A 132 7.38 -13.71 11.02
N ALA A 133 6.79 -14.59 11.84
CA ALA A 133 5.71 -14.22 12.74
C ALA A 133 6.10 -13.10 13.73
N LEU A 134 7.32 -13.16 14.28
CA LEU A 134 7.83 -12.12 15.19
C LEU A 134 8.05 -10.78 14.48
N LEU A 135 8.68 -10.82 13.30
CA LEU A 135 8.95 -9.61 12.51
C LEU A 135 7.66 -8.95 12.01
N GLN A 136 6.74 -9.76 11.50
CA GLN A 136 5.44 -9.31 11.02
C GLN A 136 4.61 -8.68 12.14
N GLN A 137 4.65 -9.21 13.37
CA GLN A 137 3.97 -8.59 14.50
C GLN A 137 4.40 -7.12 14.72
N GLY A 138 5.69 -6.81 14.55
CA GLY A 138 6.21 -5.45 14.65
C GLY A 138 5.72 -4.55 13.52
N LEU A 139 5.75 -5.07 12.29
CA LEU A 139 5.25 -4.37 11.10
C LEU A 139 3.74 -4.08 11.21
N HIS A 140 2.94 -5.09 11.61
CA HIS A 140 1.50 -4.98 11.81
C HIS A 140 1.15 -3.94 12.87
N ARG A 141 1.95 -3.82 13.93
CA ARG A 141 1.74 -2.79 14.96
C ARG A 141 1.92 -1.38 14.39
N CYS A 142 2.96 -1.16 13.57
CA CYS A 142 3.17 0.12 12.89
C CYS A 142 2.02 0.42 11.90
N GLN A 143 1.65 -0.54 11.06
CA GLN A 143 0.55 -0.41 10.10
C GLN A 143 -0.80 -0.14 10.79
N LYS A 144 -1.08 -0.83 11.90
CA LYS A 144 -2.30 -0.64 12.69
C LYS A 144 -2.40 0.78 13.23
N LEU A 145 -1.30 1.35 13.74
CA LEU A 145 -1.29 2.71 14.26
C LEU A 145 -1.61 3.75 13.18
N VAL A 146 -1.03 3.60 11.99
CA VAL A 146 -1.33 4.45 10.83
C VAL A 146 -2.79 4.29 10.41
N THR A 147 -3.29 3.05 10.38
CA THR A 147 -4.70 2.76 10.09
C THR A 147 -5.63 3.42 11.09
N THR A 148 -5.35 3.31 12.40
CA THR A 148 -6.14 3.97 13.47
C THR A 148 -6.16 5.48 13.27
N ALA A 149 -5.02 6.10 12.93
CA ALA A 149 -4.94 7.52 12.67
C ALA A 149 -5.75 7.95 11.44
N LEU A 150 -5.64 7.22 10.33
CA LEU A 150 -6.45 7.47 9.13
C LEU A 150 -7.94 7.30 9.44
N LEU A 151 -8.35 6.21 10.08
CA LEU A 151 -9.75 5.98 10.47
C LEU A 151 -10.29 7.09 11.39
N LYS A 152 -9.45 7.63 12.30
CA LYS A 152 -9.84 8.75 13.16
C LYS A 152 -10.17 9.99 12.34
N VAL A 153 -9.34 10.33 11.36
CA VAL A 153 -9.58 11.47 10.45
C VAL A 153 -10.76 11.19 9.52
N LEU A 154 -10.86 9.98 8.99
CA LEU A 154 -11.93 9.59 8.06
C LEU A 154 -13.33 9.64 8.69
N ARG A 155 -13.41 9.50 10.02
CA ARG A 155 -14.66 9.62 10.81
C ARG A 155 -14.95 11.05 11.26
N SER A 156 -14.05 12.00 11.00
CA SER A 156 -14.24 13.41 11.37
C SER A 156 -14.77 14.25 10.18
N PRO A 157 -15.20 15.50 10.41
CA PRO A 157 -15.52 16.44 9.35
C PRO A 157 -14.36 16.70 8.37
N LYS A 158 -13.11 16.40 8.78
CA LYS A 158 -11.89 16.55 7.99
C LYS A 158 -11.51 15.30 7.19
N ARG A 159 -12.45 14.38 6.95
CA ARG A 159 -12.24 13.17 6.12
C ARG A 159 -11.53 13.44 4.79
N SER A 160 -11.82 14.57 4.14
CA SER A 160 -11.18 14.94 2.86
C SER A 160 -9.66 15.04 2.97
N SER A 161 -9.12 15.47 4.11
CA SER A 161 -7.67 15.57 4.36
C SER A 161 -7.00 14.19 4.32
N ALA A 162 -7.60 13.17 4.93
CA ALA A 162 -7.08 11.81 4.86
C ALA A 162 -7.15 11.22 3.44
N VAL A 163 -8.27 11.42 2.73
CA VAL A 163 -8.40 10.96 1.33
C VAL A 163 -7.39 11.67 0.43
N GLY A 164 -7.22 12.98 0.61
CA GLY A 164 -6.24 13.77 -0.11
C GLY A 164 -4.80 13.32 0.16
N TRP A 165 -4.46 13.05 1.42
CA TRP A 165 -3.15 12.55 1.80
C TRP A 165 -2.86 11.18 1.20
N MET A 166 -3.80 10.23 1.28
CA MET A 166 -3.65 8.91 0.66
C MET A 166 -3.47 9.02 -0.86
N ALA A 167 -4.25 9.87 -1.52
CA ALA A 167 -4.10 10.13 -2.95
C ALA A 167 -2.76 10.79 -3.28
N ALA A 168 -2.24 11.68 -2.43
CA ALA A 168 -0.94 12.32 -2.61
C ALA A 168 0.22 11.33 -2.49
N VAL A 169 0.19 10.42 -1.51
CA VAL A 169 1.18 9.34 -1.37
C VAL A 169 1.25 8.52 -2.65
N VAL A 170 0.09 8.13 -3.21
CA VAL A 170 0.02 7.36 -4.45
C VAL A 170 0.52 8.16 -5.65
N SER A 171 -0.06 9.35 -5.89
CA SER A 171 0.19 10.14 -7.09
C SER A 171 1.63 10.69 -7.17
N LEU A 172 2.29 10.93 -6.03
CA LEU A 172 3.68 11.41 -5.99
C LEU A 172 4.70 10.26 -6.05
N ASN A 173 4.21 9.02 -6.21
CA ASN A 173 5.00 7.80 -6.36
C ASN A 173 4.79 7.10 -7.71
N GLU A 174 4.06 7.71 -8.65
CA GLU A 174 3.75 7.12 -9.97
C GLU A 174 4.99 6.85 -10.82
N GLY A 175 6.11 7.52 -10.53
CA GLY A 175 7.39 7.20 -11.17
C GLY A 175 7.77 5.71 -11.08
N ARG A 176 7.24 4.99 -10.08
CA ARG A 176 7.48 3.57 -9.81
C ARG A 176 6.91 2.61 -10.85
N THR A 177 5.98 3.05 -11.70
CA THR A 177 5.42 2.24 -12.80
C THR A 177 5.93 2.67 -14.17
N GLY A 178 6.64 3.80 -14.23
CA GLY A 178 7.16 4.37 -15.47
C GLY A 178 8.53 3.80 -15.90
N PRO A 179 9.01 4.20 -17.09
CA PRO A 179 10.27 3.72 -17.65
C PRO A 179 11.50 4.17 -16.85
N ARG A 180 11.35 5.17 -15.98
CA ARG A 180 12.42 5.63 -15.06
C ARG A 180 12.63 4.68 -13.89
N PHE A 181 11.68 3.78 -13.61
CA PHE A 181 11.83 2.80 -12.53
C PHE A 181 12.87 1.76 -12.88
N LYS A 182 13.97 1.80 -12.12
CA LYS A 182 15.05 0.84 -12.25
C LYS A 182 14.90 -0.23 -11.18
N ARG A 183 14.68 -1.48 -11.61
CA ARG A 183 14.60 -2.62 -10.69
C ARG A 183 15.89 -2.71 -9.88
N GLY A 184 15.75 -2.87 -8.58
CA GLY A 184 16.87 -2.89 -7.65
C GLY A 184 17.54 -1.54 -7.38
N GLU A 185 17.01 -0.43 -7.90
CA GLU A 185 17.51 0.93 -7.63
C GLU A 185 16.39 1.91 -7.27
N GLY A 186 15.15 1.63 -7.68
CA GLY A 186 13.98 2.46 -7.44
C GLY A 186 13.92 3.66 -8.40
N VAL A 187 13.35 4.76 -7.92
CA VAL A 187 13.23 6.05 -8.61
C VAL A 187 13.58 7.15 -7.61
N ALA A 188 14.44 8.08 -8.01
CA ALA A 188 14.74 9.25 -7.19
C ALA A 188 13.47 10.08 -6.96
N GLY A 189 13.24 10.53 -5.73
CA GLY A 189 12.02 11.26 -5.37
C GLY A 189 10.82 10.35 -5.06
N ALA A 190 10.99 9.03 -5.04
CA ALA A 190 9.92 8.07 -4.72
C ALA A 190 10.24 7.30 -3.44
N CYS A 191 9.18 6.94 -2.72
CA CYS A 191 9.23 6.05 -1.57
C CYS A 191 9.80 4.67 -1.94
N SER A 192 10.40 4.03 -0.94
CA SER A 192 10.94 2.69 -1.04
C SER A 192 9.84 1.63 -1.24
N ASP A 193 10.22 0.44 -1.72
CA ASP A 193 9.31 -0.71 -1.81
C ASP A 193 8.72 -1.04 -0.44
N GLY A 194 9.54 -0.97 0.61
CA GLY A 194 9.13 -1.20 1.98
C GLY A 194 8.03 -0.25 2.44
N TYR A 195 8.22 1.05 2.21
CA TYR A 195 7.21 2.07 2.50
C TYR A 195 5.90 1.80 1.77
N MET A 196 5.98 1.59 0.47
CA MET A 196 4.79 1.44 -0.36
C MET A 196 4.03 0.15 -0.08
N VAL A 197 4.72 -0.95 0.24
CA VAL A 197 4.08 -2.22 0.65
C VAL A 197 3.35 -2.05 1.98
N ASN A 198 3.97 -1.40 2.98
CA ASN A 198 3.29 -1.10 4.24
C ASN A 198 2.09 -0.16 4.05
N PHE A 199 2.21 0.83 3.17
CA PHE A 199 1.09 1.70 2.81
C PHE A 199 -0.04 0.91 2.13
N CYS A 200 0.28 -0.04 1.25
CA CYS A 200 -0.72 -0.94 0.65
C CYS A 200 -1.47 -1.74 1.72
N ALA A 201 -0.76 -2.31 2.70
CA ALA A 201 -1.40 -3.03 3.82
C ALA A 201 -2.39 -2.14 4.59
N VAL A 202 -1.99 -0.90 4.89
CA VAL A 202 -2.86 0.08 5.56
C VAL A 202 -4.11 0.39 4.74
N ILE A 203 -3.96 0.65 3.43
CA ILE A 203 -5.10 0.98 2.57
C ILE A 203 -6.04 -0.22 2.37
N LEU A 204 -5.50 -1.43 2.29
CA LEU A 204 -6.28 -2.66 2.20
C LEU A 204 -7.13 -2.89 3.45
N GLU A 205 -6.58 -2.62 4.65
CA GLU A 205 -7.33 -2.65 5.91
C GLU A 205 -8.52 -1.67 5.88
N LEU A 206 -8.32 -0.45 5.35
CA LEU A 206 -9.41 0.52 5.16
C LEU A 206 -10.48 0.04 4.15
N CYS A 207 -10.10 -0.85 3.23
CA CYS A 207 -10.97 -1.40 2.21
C CYS A 207 -11.74 -2.65 2.64
N LYS A 208 -11.44 -3.25 3.80
CA LYS A 208 -12.18 -4.43 4.30
C LYS A 208 -13.70 -4.30 4.28
N PRO A 209 -14.31 -3.14 4.63
CA PRO A 209 -15.76 -2.99 4.56
C PRO A 209 -16.33 -3.14 3.14
N PHE A 210 -15.51 -3.02 2.10
CA PHE A 210 -15.90 -3.12 0.69
C PHE A 210 -15.81 -4.54 0.15
N PHE A 211 -15.11 -5.44 0.85
CA PHE A 211 -14.88 -6.80 0.39
C PHE A 211 -16.19 -7.55 0.21
N THR A 212 -16.27 -8.39 -0.82
CA THR A 212 -17.50 -9.09 -1.19
C THR A 212 -18.04 -10.03 -0.11
N GLY A 213 -17.18 -10.53 0.79
CA GLY A 213 -17.56 -11.30 1.98
C GLY A 213 -17.84 -10.46 3.24
N SER A 214 -17.93 -9.13 3.13
CA SER A 214 -18.15 -8.22 4.25
C SER A 214 -19.54 -8.41 4.88
N PRO A 215 -19.67 -8.54 6.21
CA PRO A 215 -20.96 -8.66 6.91
C PRO A 215 -21.89 -7.45 6.68
N SER A 216 -21.33 -6.30 6.33
CA SER A 216 -22.09 -5.08 6.01
C SER A 216 -22.66 -5.05 4.58
N GLY A 217 -22.44 -6.12 3.81
CA GLY A 217 -22.82 -6.25 2.40
C GLY A 217 -21.86 -5.53 1.45
N PRO A 218 -21.70 -6.01 0.19
CA PRO A 218 -20.85 -5.38 -0.80
C PRO A 218 -21.37 -3.97 -1.12
N LYS A 219 -20.56 -2.93 -0.84
CA LYS A 219 -20.85 -1.53 -1.19
C LYS A 219 -20.48 -1.19 -2.63
N LEU A 220 -20.50 -2.18 -3.52
CA LEU A 220 -19.99 -2.09 -4.89
C LEU A 220 -20.75 -1.08 -5.74
N SER A 221 -22.06 -0.92 -5.51
CA SER A 221 -22.89 0.07 -6.21
C SER A 221 -22.51 1.53 -5.91
N LEU A 222 -21.70 1.77 -4.87
CA LEU A 222 -21.19 3.10 -4.53
C LEU A 222 -19.91 3.47 -5.29
N ILE A 223 -19.30 2.53 -6.00
CA ILE A 223 -18.08 2.73 -6.79
C ILE A 223 -18.50 3.07 -8.22
N SER A 224 -18.29 4.34 -8.61
CA SER A 224 -18.66 4.83 -9.94
C SER A 224 -17.56 4.53 -10.95
N PRO A 225 -17.87 3.92 -12.11
CA PRO A 225 -16.90 3.69 -13.18
C PRO A 225 -16.42 4.99 -13.86
N ASP A 226 -17.13 6.11 -13.66
CA ASP A 226 -16.78 7.41 -14.26
C ASP A 226 -15.72 8.18 -13.45
N TYR A 227 -15.33 7.69 -12.27
CA TYR A 227 -14.34 8.35 -11.42
C TYR A 227 -13.01 8.62 -12.14
N PRO A 228 -12.40 7.66 -12.88
CA PRO A 228 -11.09 7.86 -13.48
C PRO A 228 -11.00 9.02 -14.49
N SER A 229 -12.08 9.27 -15.24
CA SER A 229 -12.18 10.37 -16.21
C SER A 229 -12.75 11.65 -15.61
N SER A 230 -13.21 11.62 -14.36
CA SER A 230 -13.87 12.76 -13.74
C SER A 230 -12.89 13.87 -13.36
N PRO A 231 -13.27 15.16 -13.53
CA PRO A 231 -12.46 16.28 -13.05
C PRO A 231 -12.33 16.33 -11.51
N PHE A 232 -13.14 15.58 -10.78
CA PHE A 232 -13.06 15.44 -9.33
C PHE A 232 -12.17 14.28 -8.86
N SER A 233 -11.56 13.52 -9.78
CA SER A 233 -10.57 12.51 -9.41
C SER A 233 -9.36 13.15 -8.76
N ARG A 234 -8.97 12.63 -7.59
CA ARG A 234 -7.70 13.00 -6.92
C ARG A 234 -6.48 12.33 -7.54
N LEU A 235 -6.70 11.32 -8.38
CA LEU A 235 -5.67 10.53 -9.03
C LEU A 235 -5.44 11.03 -10.45
N ASP A 236 -4.17 11.04 -10.85
CA ASP A 236 -3.74 11.40 -12.20
C ASP A 236 -3.79 10.17 -13.11
N LEU A 237 -4.96 9.91 -13.69
CA LEU A 237 -5.14 8.75 -14.56
C LEU A 237 -5.15 9.13 -16.05
N HIS A 238 -4.81 10.38 -16.39
CA HIS A 238 -4.81 10.83 -17.78
C HIS A 238 -3.75 10.08 -18.58
N GLY A 239 -4.14 9.55 -19.75
CA GLY A 239 -3.24 8.79 -20.62
C GLY A 239 -3.03 7.34 -20.19
N GLU A 240 -3.68 6.88 -19.11
CA GLU A 240 -3.68 5.46 -18.76
C GLU A 240 -4.44 4.66 -19.83
N PRO A 241 -3.87 3.55 -20.32
CA PRO A 241 -4.55 2.67 -21.28
C PRO A 241 -5.73 1.95 -20.59
N CYS A 242 -6.81 1.77 -21.34
CA CYS A 242 -8.05 1.13 -20.89
C CYS A 242 -8.39 -0.14 -21.69
N PHE A 243 -9.26 -0.99 -21.14
CA PHE A 243 -9.63 -2.28 -21.75
C PHE A 243 -10.14 -2.21 -23.19
N ALA A 244 -10.80 -1.12 -23.58
CA ALA A 244 -11.35 -0.94 -24.93
C ALA A 244 -10.33 -0.39 -25.93
N GLN A 245 -9.01 -0.51 -25.67
CA GLN A 245 -7.93 0.09 -26.45
C GLN A 245 -8.04 1.62 -26.54
N THR A 246 -8.65 2.22 -25.52
CA THR A 246 -8.76 3.66 -25.35
C THR A 246 -7.75 4.14 -24.32
N ILE A 247 -7.65 5.45 -24.17
CA ILE A 247 -6.92 6.09 -23.09
C ILE A 247 -7.88 6.94 -22.28
N ILE A 248 -7.63 7.08 -20.98
CA ILE A 248 -8.39 8.01 -20.16
C ILE A 248 -8.07 9.44 -20.61
N SER A 249 -9.08 10.13 -21.14
CA SER A 249 -9.06 11.57 -21.38
C SER A 249 -9.84 12.27 -20.27
N ALA A 250 -9.16 13.11 -19.52
CA ALA A 250 -9.79 14.04 -18.58
C ALA A 250 -9.74 15.43 -19.24
N GLU A 251 -10.77 15.77 -20.02
CA GLU A 251 -10.78 16.94 -20.92
C GLU A 251 -10.58 18.27 -20.18
N GLU A 252 -10.99 18.39 -18.91
CA GLU A 252 -10.85 19.63 -18.13
C GLU A 252 -10.54 19.32 -16.66
N ARG A 253 -9.26 19.24 -16.28
CA ARG A 253 -8.92 19.17 -14.85
C ARG A 253 -9.16 20.51 -14.18
N LEU A 254 -10.11 20.53 -13.24
CA LEU A 254 -10.48 21.73 -12.48
C LEU A 254 -9.32 22.28 -11.62
N LYS A 255 -8.40 21.42 -11.15
CA LYS A 255 -7.32 21.80 -10.23
C LYS A 255 -6.01 21.07 -10.55
N THR A 256 -4.89 21.81 -10.51
CA THR A 256 -3.52 21.27 -10.61
C THR A 256 -2.78 21.43 -9.27
N GLY A 257 -1.63 20.76 -9.12
CA GLY A 257 -0.82 20.86 -7.92
C GLY A 257 -1.52 20.31 -6.66
N PRO A 258 -1.27 20.85 -5.46
CA PRO A 258 -1.81 20.30 -4.21
C PRO A 258 -3.34 20.39 -4.13
N ALA A 259 -3.95 21.38 -4.80
CA ALA A 259 -5.39 21.61 -4.76
C ALA A 259 -6.20 20.45 -5.36
N ARG A 260 -5.59 19.63 -6.24
CA ARG A 260 -6.22 18.41 -6.80
C ARG A 260 -6.53 17.35 -5.74
N PHE A 261 -5.78 17.36 -4.63
CA PHE A 261 -5.98 16.42 -3.54
C PHE A 261 -7.07 16.85 -2.58
N SER A 262 -7.69 18.01 -2.79
CA SER A 262 -8.85 18.51 -2.05
C SER A 262 -9.89 19.11 -3.02
N PRO A 263 -10.52 18.28 -3.87
CA PRO A 263 -11.61 18.71 -4.73
C PRO A 263 -12.82 19.10 -3.88
N ASP A 264 -13.25 20.36 -4.02
CA ASP A 264 -14.47 20.85 -3.36
C ASP A 264 -15.68 20.35 -4.15
N GLY A 265 -16.72 19.90 -3.45
CA GLY A 265 -17.97 19.49 -4.09
C GLY A 265 -17.89 18.19 -4.89
N SER A 266 -16.89 17.33 -4.65
CA SER A 266 -16.80 16.01 -5.31
C SER A 266 -18.12 15.23 -5.16
N PRO A 267 -18.71 14.73 -6.26
CA PRO A 267 -19.94 13.93 -6.22
C PRO A 267 -19.68 12.50 -5.73
N PHE A 268 -18.42 12.09 -5.62
CA PHE A 268 -18.04 10.73 -5.27
C PHE A 268 -18.06 10.52 -3.76
N LYS A 269 -18.60 9.37 -3.37
CA LYS A 269 -18.56 8.93 -1.98
C LYS A 269 -17.16 8.45 -1.62
N PHE A 270 -16.82 8.52 -0.34
CA PHE A 270 -15.56 7.98 0.20
C PHE A 270 -15.24 6.56 -0.28
N VAL A 271 -16.24 5.67 -0.35
CA VAL A 271 -16.06 4.29 -0.83
C VAL A 271 -15.47 4.26 -2.24
N CYS A 272 -15.97 5.11 -3.15
CA CYS A 272 -15.46 5.23 -4.51
C CYS A 272 -14.01 5.73 -4.51
N GLU A 273 -13.73 6.84 -3.82
CA GLU A 273 -12.38 7.42 -3.77
C GLU A 273 -11.37 6.44 -3.15
N CYS A 274 -11.72 5.81 -2.03
CA CYS A 274 -10.87 4.86 -1.33
C CYS A 274 -10.59 3.61 -2.16
N PHE A 275 -11.58 3.10 -2.89
CA PHE A 275 -11.41 1.97 -3.80
C PHE A 275 -10.39 2.28 -4.91
N TYR A 276 -10.51 3.42 -5.59
CA TYR A 276 -9.55 3.78 -6.64
C TYR A 276 -8.17 4.13 -6.09
N VAL A 277 -8.08 4.77 -4.92
CA VAL A 277 -6.80 5.02 -4.25
C VAL A 277 -6.13 3.69 -3.89
N ALA A 278 -6.87 2.70 -3.39
CA ALA A 278 -6.34 1.37 -3.11
C ALA A 278 -5.86 0.66 -4.38
N GLN A 279 -6.69 0.66 -5.42
CA GLN A 279 -6.36 0.08 -6.71
C GLN A 279 -5.05 0.66 -7.27
N ARG A 280 -4.91 1.99 -7.25
CA ARG A 280 -3.70 2.66 -7.71
C ARG A 280 -2.53 2.45 -6.77
N ALA A 281 -2.74 2.40 -5.45
CA ALA A 281 -1.68 2.10 -4.48
C ALA A 281 -1.06 0.72 -4.73
N LEU A 282 -1.86 -0.31 -4.99
CA LEU A 282 -1.35 -1.64 -5.35
C LEU A 282 -0.57 -1.58 -6.66
N HIS A 283 -1.08 -0.85 -7.66
CA HIS A 283 -0.43 -0.68 -8.95
C HIS A 283 0.94 -0.01 -8.86
N VAL A 284 1.08 1.05 -8.06
CA VAL A 284 2.35 1.82 -7.94
C VAL A 284 3.27 1.32 -6.83
N GLY A 285 2.72 0.60 -5.86
CA GLY A 285 3.41 0.16 -4.65
C GLY A 285 3.76 -1.33 -4.69
N LEU A 286 2.73 -2.17 -4.55
CA LEU A 286 2.86 -3.61 -4.37
C LEU A 286 3.40 -4.31 -5.62
N ILE A 287 2.83 -4.01 -6.80
CA ILE A 287 3.19 -4.69 -8.05
C ILE A 287 4.64 -4.43 -8.48
N PRO A 288 5.18 -3.20 -8.43
CA PRO A 288 6.60 -2.95 -8.71
C PRO A 288 7.54 -3.65 -7.74
N ALA A 289 7.19 -3.71 -6.44
CA ALA A 289 7.97 -4.42 -5.44
C ALA A 289 8.00 -5.93 -5.71
N LEU A 290 6.84 -6.51 -6.03
CA LEU A 290 6.71 -7.93 -6.36
C LEU A 290 7.46 -8.32 -7.64
N ASN A 291 7.38 -7.47 -8.68
CA ASN A 291 8.10 -7.67 -9.93
C ASN A 291 9.62 -7.57 -9.72
N SER A 292 10.08 -6.63 -8.90
CA SER A 292 11.51 -6.49 -8.56
C SER A 292 11.99 -7.73 -7.80
N PHE A 293 11.24 -8.15 -6.78
CA PHE A 293 11.54 -9.34 -5.98
C PHE A 293 11.65 -10.61 -6.83
N THR A 294 10.64 -10.90 -7.65
CA THR A 294 10.62 -12.13 -8.46
C THR A 294 11.70 -12.14 -9.55
N THR A 295 11.98 -10.98 -10.17
CA THR A 295 13.04 -10.87 -11.18
C THR A 295 14.41 -11.09 -10.55
N ILE A 296 14.72 -10.34 -9.49
CA ILE A 296 16.03 -10.39 -8.83
C ILE A 296 16.30 -11.77 -8.23
N LEU A 297 15.28 -12.40 -7.61
CA LEU A 297 15.40 -13.75 -7.08
C LEU A 297 15.70 -14.77 -8.19
N SER A 298 15.02 -14.65 -9.34
CA SER A 298 15.28 -15.48 -10.52
C SER A 298 16.73 -15.28 -11.03
N ASP A 299 17.20 -14.04 -11.08
CA ASP A 299 18.54 -13.73 -11.60
C ASP A 299 19.64 -14.27 -10.67
N LEU A 300 19.49 -14.11 -9.35
CA LEU A 300 20.38 -14.73 -8.36
C LEU A 300 20.40 -16.26 -8.49
N SER A 301 19.24 -16.89 -8.69
CA SER A 301 19.14 -18.34 -8.86
C SER A 301 19.85 -18.84 -10.12
N LYS A 302 19.79 -18.08 -11.22
CA LYS A 302 20.50 -18.39 -12.47
C LYS A 302 22.01 -18.23 -12.31
N GLU A 303 22.47 -17.21 -11.59
CA GLU A 303 23.89 -17.01 -11.32
C GLU A 303 24.47 -18.15 -10.49
N ILE A 304 23.74 -18.66 -9.50
CA ILE A 304 24.16 -19.84 -8.72
C ILE A 304 24.31 -21.09 -9.61
N ALA A 305 23.40 -21.28 -10.57
CA ALA A 305 23.42 -22.43 -11.47
C ALA A 305 24.57 -22.38 -12.51
N ALA A 306 25.21 -21.23 -12.71
CA ALA A 306 26.22 -21.02 -13.76
C ALA A 306 27.66 -21.50 -13.38
N GLU A 307 27.82 -22.37 -12.38
CA GLU A 307 29.10 -22.97 -11.93
C GLU A 307 30.21 -21.93 -11.65
N VAL A 308 29.92 -21.00 -10.75
CA VAL A 308 30.84 -19.94 -10.30
C VAL A 308 31.88 -20.51 -9.31
N PRO A 309 33.12 -19.98 -9.22
CA PRO A 309 34.10 -20.42 -8.22
C PRO A 309 33.54 -20.54 -6.79
N ASP A 310 33.96 -21.56 -6.04
CA ASP A 310 33.44 -21.97 -4.72
C ASP A 310 33.19 -20.82 -3.73
N ARG A 311 34.13 -19.87 -3.59
CA ARG A 311 33.98 -18.71 -2.70
C ARG A 311 32.81 -17.78 -3.09
N ASN A 312 32.57 -17.63 -4.38
CA ASN A 312 31.47 -16.82 -4.90
C ASN A 312 30.15 -17.59 -4.81
N GLU A 313 30.17 -18.91 -4.97
CA GLU A 313 28.98 -19.75 -4.81
C GLU A 313 28.38 -19.62 -3.41
N LYS A 314 29.19 -19.72 -2.36
CA LYS A 314 28.73 -19.53 -0.97
C LYS A 314 28.07 -18.17 -0.77
N LEU A 315 28.74 -17.10 -1.24
CA LEU A 315 28.23 -15.74 -1.12
C LEU A 315 26.89 -15.54 -1.86
N LEU A 316 26.77 -16.09 -3.08
CA LEU A 316 25.55 -16.03 -3.86
C LEU A 316 24.42 -16.81 -3.19
N LYS A 317 24.69 -17.99 -2.62
CA LYS A 317 23.72 -18.77 -1.83
C LYS A 317 23.22 -17.99 -0.61
N GLU A 318 24.12 -17.35 0.14
CA GLU A 318 23.75 -16.51 1.29
C GLU A 318 22.93 -15.29 0.88
N LEU A 319 23.28 -14.61 -0.21
CA LEU A 319 22.52 -13.49 -0.75
C LEU A 319 21.13 -13.93 -1.23
N ASN A 320 21.04 -15.04 -1.97
CA ASN A 320 19.79 -15.58 -2.47
C ASN A 320 18.87 -16.00 -1.32
N ALA A 321 19.39 -16.69 -0.31
CA ALA A 321 18.63 -17.06 0.87
C ALA A 321 18.13 -15.84 1.64
N LEU A 322 18.98 -14.84 1.89
CA LEU A 322 18.57 -13.62 2.58
C LEU A 322 17.51 -12.85 1.79
N TYR A 323 17.67 -12.75 0.47
CA TYR A 323 16.72 -12.07 -0.40
C TYR A 323 15.36 -12.78 -0.42
N LEU A 324 15.37 -14.11 -0.52
CA LEU A 324 14.16 -14.95 -0.42
C LEU A 324 13.46 -14.79 0.93
N LEU A 325 14.19 -14.83 2.04
CA LEU A 325 13.64 -14.73 3.39
C LEU A 325 13.00 -13.34 3.64
N THR A 326 13.71 -12.27 3.30
CA THR A 326 13.20 -10.90 3.46
C THR A 326 11.99 -10.61 2.57
N GLY A 327 12.04 -11.01 1.29
CA GLY A 327 10.91 -10.89 0.37
C GLY A 327 9.69 -11.71 0.81
N THR A 328 9.90 -12.96 1.24
CA THR A 328 8.82 -13.80 1.77
C THR A 328 8.20 -13.19 3.03
N CYS A 329 9.02 -12.68 3.96
CA CYS A 329 8.54 -12.06 5.20
C CYS A 329 7.63 -10.86 4.95
N CYS A 330 7.92 -10.03 3.93
CA CYS A 330 7.20 -8.78 3.70
C CYS A 330 6.12 -8.87 2.61
N LEU A 331 6.40 -9.50 1.46
CA LEU A 331 5.49 -9.56 0.31
C LEU A 331 4.51 -10.75 0.39
N LEU A 332 4.88 -11.80 1.12
CA LEU A 332 4.07 -13.00 1.33
C LEU A 332 3.62 -13.10 2.79
N ASP A 333 3.48 -11.96 3.47
CA ASP A 333 2.79 -11.87 4.75
C ASP A 333 1.35 -12.37 4.60
N PRO A 334 0.90 -13.35 5.41
CA PRO A 334 -0.45 -13.90 5.34
C PRO A 334 -1.55 -12.83 5.34
N GLN A 335 -1.42 -11.78 6.16
CA GLN A 335 -2.44 -10.73 6.24
C GLN A 335 -2.50 -9.92 4.94
N LEU A 336 -1.36 -9.40 4.49
CA LEU A 336 -1.26 -8.68 3.21
C LEU A 336 -1.77 -9.54 2.05
N VAL A 337 -1.41 -10.83 2.01
CA VAL A 337 -1.78 -11.72 0.91
C VAL A 337 -3.29 -11.92 0.85
N GLN A 338 -3.91 -12.18 2.00
CA GLN A 338 -5.35 -12.37 2.11
C GLN A 338 -6.11 -11.10 1.71
N GLU A 339 -5.70 -9.95 2.23
CA GLU A 339 -6.39 -8.69 1.98
C GLU A 339 -6.23 -8.21 0.53
N ALA A 340 -5.03 -8.30 -0.05
CA ALA A 340 -4.79 -7.95 -1.45
C ALA A 340 -5.58 -8.88 -2.38
N SER A 341 -5.58 -10.20 -2.09
CA SER A 341 -6.36 -11.17 -2.87
C SER A 341 -7.86 -10.90 -2.78
N GLN A 342 -8.38 -10.60 -1.58
CA GLN A 342 -9.78 -10.28 -1.39
C GLN A 342 -10.16 -8.96 -2.08
N PHE A 343 -9.28 -7.95 -2.08
CA PHE A 343 -9.48 -6.71 -2.82
C PHE A 343 -9.55 -6.98 -4.34
N TYR A 344 -8.63 -7.76 -4.89
CA TYR A 344 -8.64 -8.11 -6.32
C TYR A 344 -9.88 -8.92 -6.70
N ILE A 345 -10.30 -9.91 -5.89
CA ILE A 345 -11.56 -10.64 -6.10
C ILE A 345 -12.74 -9.66 -6.09
N THR A 346 -12.77 -8.74 -5.13
CA THR A 346 -13.83 -7.72 -5.01
C THR A 346 -13.88 -6.82 -6.23
N GLN A 347 -12.72 -6.44 -6.75
CA GLN A 347 -12.60 -5.65 -7.98
C GLN A 347 -13.07 -6.43 -9.21
N SER A 348 -12.77 -7.74 -9.32
CA SER A 348 -13.29 -8.57 -10.40
C SER A 348 -14.83 -8.66 -10.34
N VAL A 349 -15.39 -8.88 -9.15
CA VAL A 349 -16.85 -8.92 -8.95
C VAL A 349 -17.49 -7.57 -9.29
N TRP A 350 -16.86 -6.45 -8.93
CA TRP A 350 -17.32 -5.12 -9.30
C TRP A 350 -17.33 -4.91 -10.82
N ILE A 351 -16.27 -5.32 -11.53
CA ILE A 351 -16.21 -5.24 -13.01
C ILE A 351 -17.31 -6.09 -13.65
N ILE A 352 -17.56 -7.29 -13.15
CA ILE A 352 -18.66 -8.14 -13.64
C ILE A 352 -20.01 -7.46 -13.40
N HIS A 353 -20.23 -6.94 -12.19
CA HIS A 353 -21.49 -6.30 -11.81
C HIS A 353 -21.83 -5.08 -12.68
N ILE A 354 -20.86 -4.23 -13.02
CA ILE A 354 -21.10 -3.07 -13.89
C ILE A 354 -21.43 -3.51 -15.34
N LEU A 355 -20.83 -4.58 -15.84
CA LEU A 355 -21.12 -5.13 -17.18
C LEU A 355 -22.48 -5.85 -17.25
N GLU A 356 -22.86 -6.54 -16.18
CA GLU A 356 -24.18 -7.16 -16.02
C GLU A 356 -25.27 -6.08 -15.98
N LYS A 357 -25.03 -4.96 -15.28
CA LYS A 357 -25.97 -3.83 -15.25
C LYS A 357 -26.24 -3.27 -16.65
N CYS A 358 -25.23 -3.16 -17.51
CA CYS A 358 -25.43 -2.76 -18.91
C CYS A 358 -26.38 -3.71 -19.67
N SER A 359 -26.38 -4.99 -19.30
CA SER A 359 -27.25 -6.02 -19.88
C SER A 359 -28.67 -5.94 -19.34
N GLN A 360 -28.83 -5.65 -18.05
CA GLN A 360 -30.13 -5.52 -17.37
C GLN A 360 -30.94 -4.30 -17.84
N GLU A 361 -30.30 -3.28 -18.37
CA GLU A 361 -30.97 -2.10 -18.97
C GLU A 361 -31.76 -2.42 -20.26
N GLY A 362 -31.63 -3.64 -20.80
CA GLY A 362 -32.39 -4.10 -21.96
C GLY A 362 -31.95 -3.49 -23.30
N GLY A 363 -32.65 -3.83 -24.39
CA GLY A 363 -32.32 -3.39 -25.75
C GLY A 363 -31.67 -4.48 -26.60
N THR A 364 -31.21 -4.11 -27.81
CA THR A 364 -30.56 -5.06 -28.72
C THR A 364 -29.19 -5.46 -28.19
N ARG A 365 -28.66 -6.58 -28.69
CA ARG A 365 -27.31 -7.05 -28.35
C ARG A 365 -26.25 -5.99 -28.62
N GLU A 366 -26.36 -5.30 -29.74
CA GLU A 366 -25.44 -4.24 -30.15
C GLU A 366 -25.48 -3.05 -29.19
N ALA A 367 -26.68 -2.68 -28.69
CA ALA A 367 -26.83 -1.61 -27.72
C ALA A 367 -26.23 -1.98 -26.35
N VAL A 368 -26.33 -3.25 -25.93
CA VAL A 368 -25.67 -3.76 -24.71
C VAL A 368 -24.15 -3.73 -24.88
N GLU A 369 -23.64 -4.25 -26.01
CA GLU A 369 -22.20 -4.28 -26.33
C GLU A 369 -21.61 -2.86 -26.38
N GLU A 370 -22.34 -1.89 -26.93
CA GLU A 370 -21.91 -0.49 -26.96
C GLU A 370 -21.84 0.12 -25.55
N ARG A 371 -22.82 -0.14 -24.67
CA ARG A 371 -22.77 0.33 -23.28
C ARG A 371 -21.61 -0.32 -22.51
N GLN A 372 -21.39 -1.61 -22.68
CA GLN A 372 -20.27 -2.32 -22.07
C GLN A 372 -18.93 -1.76 -22.57
N ARG A 373 -18.78 -1.53 -23.88
CA ARG A 373 -17.60 -0.91 -24.47
C ARG A 373 -17.36 0.48 -23.89
N LYS A 374 -18.40 1.30 -23.74
CA LYS A 374 -18.31 2.63 -23.12
C LYS A 374 -17.78 2.56 -21.70
N VAL A 375 -18.31 1.66 -20.86
CA VAL A 375 -17.80 1.46 -19.49
C VAL A 375 -16.35 1.02 -19.52
N MET A 376 -16.02 0.00 -20.33
CA MET A 376 -14.65 -0.51 -20.46
C MET A 376 -13.65 0.53 -20.99
N SER A 377 -14.12 1.53 -21.72
CA SER A 377 -13.26 2.60 -22.25
C SER A 377 -12.74 3.57 -21.17
N GLY A 378 -13.39 3.61 -20.00
CA GLY A 378 -12.99 4.42 -18.84
C GLY A 378 -12.25 3.65 -17.76
N LEU A 379 -12.02 2.33 -17.94
CA LEU A 379 -11.40 1.48 -16.93
C LEU A 379 -9.94 1.16 -17.28
N PRO A 380 -8.96 1.53 -16.42
CA PRO A 380 -7.56 1.26 -16.69
C PRO A 380 -7.24 -0.23 -16.85
N GLU A 381 -6.35 -0.59 -17.78
CA GLU A 381 -5.92 -1.98 -18.01
C GLU A 381 -5.26 -2.62 -16.79
N PHE A 382 -4.53 -1.82 -16.00
CA PHE A 382 -3.84 -2.29 -14.81
C PHE A 382 -4.80 -2.93 -13.80
N CYS A 383 -6.09 -2.56 -13.86
CA CYS A 383 -7.13 -3.14 -13.03
C CYS A 383 -7.17 -4.68 -13.13
N VAL A 384 -6.97 -5.26 -14.31
CA VAL A 384 -6.96 -6.73 -14.49
C VAL A 384 -5.53 -7.26 -14.60
N ARG A 385 -4.63 -6.53 -15.26
CA ARG A 385 -3.23 -6.96 -15.41
C ARG A 385 -2.59 -7.22 -14.05
N ASP A 386 -2.80 -6.33 -13.09
CA ASP A 386 -2.18 -6.46 -11.77
C ASP A 386 -2.71 -7.68 -10.99
N MET A 387 -4.00 -8.02 -11.16
CA MET A 387 -4.57 -9.25 -10.58
C MET A 387 -3.81 -10.49 -11.06
N THR A 388 -3.53 -10.56 -12.37
CA THR A 388 -2.86 -11.72 -12.97
C THR A 388 -1.42 -11.84 -12.48
N VAL A 389 -0.70 -10.73 -12.36
CA VAL A 389 0.65 -10.68 -11.78
C VAL A 389 0.61 -11.16 -10.33
N TRP A 390 -0.30 -10.61 -9.53
CA TRP A 390 -0.46 -10.94 -8.13
C TRP A 390 -0.72 -12.44 -7.90
N PHE A 391 -1.79 -12.97 -8.48
CA PHE A 391 -2.17 -14.37 -8.26
C PHE A 391 -1.13 -15.34 -8.83
N ARG A 392 -0.49 -15.02 -9.96
CA ARG A 392 0.59 -15.84 -10.50
C ARG A 392 1.72 -16.01 -9.49
N VAL A 393 2.16 -14.92 -8.86
CA VAL A 393 3.26 -14.99 -7.89
C VAL A 393 2.84 -15.73 -6.62
N VAL A 394 1.67 -15.43 -6.05
CA VAL A 394 1.22 -16.09 -4.82
C VAL A 394 1.03 -17.60 -5.01
N VAL A 395 0.41 -18.02 -6.13
CA VAL A 395 0.22 -19.45 -6.45
C VAL A 395 1.55 -20.18 -6.60
N LEU A 396 2.55 -19.55 -7.24
CA LEU A 396 3.86 -20.15 -7.44
C LEU A 396 4.69 -20.22 -6.16
N MET A 397 4.58 -19.21 -5.28
CA MET A 397 5.47 -19.08 -4.13
C MET A 397 4.88 -19.60 -2.81
N ARG A 398 3.60 -19.32 -2.52
CA ARG A 398 2.92 -19.73 -1.28
C ARG A 398 1.41 -19.92 -1.49
N PRO A 399 0.97 -20.96 -2.24
CA PRO A 399 -0.45 -21.17 -2.55
C PRO A 399 -1.31 -21.42 -1.31
N ILE A 400 -0.71 -21.93 -0.21
CA ILE A 400 -1.40 -22.12 1.07
C ILE A 400 -2.04 -20.83 1.60
N LEU A 401 -1.45 -19.66 1.29
CA LEU A 401 -1.95 -18.36 1.74
C LEU A 401 -3.20 -17.91 1.01
N LEU A 402 -3.68 -18.65 0.00
CA LEU A 402 -4.96 -18.42 -0.66
C LEU A 402 -6.10 -19.27 -0.07
N GLN A 403 -5.79 -20.18 0.85
CA GLN A 403 -6.82 -20.97 1.52
C GLN A 403 -7.76 -20.07 2.33
N GLY A 404 -9.05 -20.40 2.32
CA GLY A 404 -10.08 -19.65 3.04
C GLY A 404 -10.56 -18.38 2.36
N LEU A 405 -9.97 -17.98 1.21
CA LEU A 405 -10.49 -16.86 0.43
C LEU A 405 -11.91 -17.15 -0.04
N GLN A 406 -12.83 -16.23 0.25
CA GLN A 406 -14.21 -16.32 -0.22
C GLN A 406 -14.26 -15.84 -1.67
N VAL A 407 -14.16 -16.79 -2.60
CA VAL A 407 -14.51 -16.55 -3.99
C VAL A 407 -16.02 -16.45 -4.06
N CYS A 408 -16.54 -15.23 -4.19
CA CYS A 408 -17.98 -15.03 -4.36
C CYS A 408 -18.44 -15.73 -5.64
N ARG A 409 -19.40 -16.64 -5.49
CA ARG A 409 -20.20 -17.12 -6.62
C ARG A 409 -21.12 -15.99 -7.02
N SER A 410 -21.25 -15.73 -8.32
CA SER A 410 -22.25 -14.76 -8.78
C SER A 410 -23.64 -15.26 -8.30
N PRO A 411 -24.55 -14.36 -7.88
CA PRO A 411 -25.92 -14.76 -7.64
C PRO A 411 -26.54 -15.16 -9.00
N GLY A 412 -26.47 -16.45 -9.34
CA GLY A 412 -26.91 -16.96 -10.64
C GLY A 412 -26.09 -18.13 -11.21
N THR A 413 -25.03 -18.59 -10.53
CA THR A 413 -24.28 -19.82 -10.88
C THR A 413 -24.17 -20.79 -9.73
#